data_AF-A0A9X0BEU9-F1
#
_entry.id   AF-A0A9X0BEU9-F1
#
_cell.length_a   1.000
_cell.length_b   1.000
_cell.length_c   1.000
_cell.angle_alpha   90.00
_cell.angle_beta   90.00
_cell.angle_gamma   90.00
#
_symmetry.space_group_name_H-M   'P 1'
#
loop_
_entity.id
_entity.type
_entity.pdbx_description
1 polymer ?
#
loop_
_entity_poly.entity_id
_entity_poly.type
_entity_poly.pdbx_seq_one_letter_code
_entity_poly.pdbx_strand_id
1 'polypeptide(L)'
;MDPKDTDIEMKLTTPSPEVAHAHKQSAKITTLQKSVTTLQSQIDSIQSDLNEIIPKLHNEPDKTVKQHIHLLHSYNEIKDVAQGLMGLLAESRGERIGDVSRSFGMLDKD
;
A
#
# COMPACT_ATOMS: atom_id res chain seq x y z
N MET A 1 24.16 -72.53 39.34
CA MET A 1 24.10 -71.61 40.50
C MET A 1 24.26 -70.20 39.95
N ASP A 2 23.11 -69.63 39.60
CA ASP A 2 22.77 -68.21 39.37
C ASP A 2 23.04 -67.33 40.61
N PRO A 3 22.66 -66.03 40.64
CA PRO A 3 22.79 -64.89 39.69
C PRO A 3 23.12 -63.57 40.47
N LYS A 4 22.79 -62.39 39.87
CA LYS A 4 22.54 -61.02 40.44
C LYS A 4 23.52 -59.96 39.94
N ASP A 5 23.15 -58.74 39.56
CA ASP A 5 21.92 -57.96 39.44
C ASP A 5 22.32 -56.80 38.48
N THR A 6 21.55 -56.47 37.43
CA THR A 6 20.47 -55.47 37.45
C THR A 6 20.96 -54.03 37.65
N ASP A 7 20.70 -53.20 36.64
CA ASP A 7 20.53 -51.73 36.65
C ASP A 7 21.59 -50.84 37.33
N ILE A 8 22.42 -50.14 36.53
CA ILE A 8 22.83 -48.77 36.84
C ILE A 8 22.92 -47.92 35.55
N GLU A 9 21.80 -47.24 35.28
CA GLU A 9 21.75 -45.79 35.02
C GLU A 9 21.94 -45.27 33.58
N MET A 10 20.77 -44.98 32.98
CA MET A 10 20.53 -43.82 32.11
C MET A 10 21.30 -42.59 32.60
N LYS A 11 22.52 -42.37 32.10
CA LYS A 11 23.10 -41.02 32.13
C LYS A 11 22.45 -40.20 31.02
N LEU A 12 21.29 -39.65 31.37
CA LEU A 12 20.72 -38.47 30.76
C LEU A 12 21.80 -37.38 30.76
N THR A 13 22.48 -37.23 29.62
CA THR A 13 23.38 -36.10 29.36
C THR A 13 22.56 -34.82 29.48
N THR A 14 22.68 -34.20 30.64
CA THR A 14 22.10 -32.91 30.97
C THR A 14 22.63 -31.88 29.95
N PRO A 15 21.79 -31.03 29.36
CA PRO A 15 22.25 -30.11 28.32
C PRO A 15 23.17 -29.06 28.94
N SER A 16 24.44 -29.08 28.53
CA SER A 16 25.43 -28.06 28.86
C SER A 16 24.94 -26.66 28.43
N PRO A 17 25.14 -25.60 29.24
CA PRO A 17 24.69 -24.24 28.94
C PRO A 17 25.25 -23.68 27.62
N GLU A 18 26.41 -24.17 27.17
CA GLU A 18 27.02 -23.84 25.88
C GLU A 18 26.15 -24.28 24.69
N VAL A 19 25.52 -25.45 24.83
CA VAL A 19 24.60 -26.02 23.84
C VAL A 19 23.30 -25.21 23.79
N ALA A 20 22.77 -24.79 24.94
CA ALA A 20 21.54 -24.00 25.01
C ALA A 20 21.67 -22.61 24.34
N HIS A 21 22.82 -21.94 24.48
CA HIS A 21 23.07 -20.67 23.80
C HIS A 21 23.23 -20.82 22.29
N ALA A 22 23.92 -21.87 21.82
CA ALA A 22 24.05 -22.18 20.40
C ALA A 22 22.69 -22.48 19.75
N HIS A 23 21.81 -23.21 20.45
CA HIS A 23 20.44 -23.48 19.98
C HIS A 23 19.58 -22.22 19.92
N LYS A 24 19.73 -21.30 20.89
CA LYS A 24 19.02 -20.01 20.87
C LYS A 24 19.50 -19.11 19.73
N GLN A 25 20.79 -19.15 19.38
CA GLN A 25 21.33 -18.43 18.22
C GLN A 25 20.93 -19.08 16.89
N SER A 26 20.98 -20.41 16.79
CA SER A 26 20.57 -21.12 15.57
C SER A 26 19.07 -20.96 15.29
N ALA A 27 18.23 -20.96 16.32
CA ALA A 27 16.79 -20.67 16.18
C ALA A 27 16.54 -19.25 15.67
N LYS A 28 17.27 -18.24 16.18
CA LYS A 28 17.18 -16.85 15.68
C LYS A 28 17.64 -16.74 14.23
N ILE A 29 18.76 -17.37 13.88
CA ILE A 29 19.27 -17.40 12.50
C ILE A 29 18.24 -18.03 11.57
N THR A 30 17.63 -19.14 11.99
CA THR A 30 16.57 -19.81 11.22
C THR A 30 15.35 -18.92 11.03
N THR A 31 14.92 -18.21 12.08
CA THR A 31 13.79 -17.27 11.98
C THR A 31 14.10 -16.11 11.04
N LEU A 32 15.29 -15.51 11.15
CA LEU A 32 15.71 -14.43 10.26
C LEU A 32 15.85 -14.91 8.81
N GLN A 33 16.38 -16.11 8.58
CA GLN A 33 16.45 -16.71 7.25
C GLN A 33 15.05 -16.91 6.65
N LYS A 34 14.08 -17.39 7.45
CA LYS A 34 12.67 -17.48 7.02
C LYS A 34 12.14 -16.11 6.60
N SER A 35 12.34 -15.08 7.42
CA SER A 35 11.93 -13.71 7.08
C SER A 35 12.59 -13.21 5.79
N VAL A 36 13.89 -13.46 5.60
CA VAL A 36 14.60 -13.11 4.36
C VAL A 36 13.98 -13.83 3.16
N THR A 37 13.70 -15.12 3.27
CA THR A 37 13.06 -15.87 2.16
C THR A 37 11.66 -15.35 1.84
N THR A 38 10.86 -15.00 2.86
CA THR A 38 9.54 -14.43 2.67
C THR A 38 9.62 -13.05 2.02
N LEU A 39 10.49 -12.17 2.52
CA LEU A 39 10.69 -10.85 1.93
C LEU A 39 11.22 -10.94 0.49
N GLN A 40 12.11 -11.88 0.20
CA GLN A 40 12.59 -12.11 -1.16
C GLN A 40 11.44 -12.56 -2.08
N SER A 41 10.61 -13.50 -1.64
CA SER A 41 9.44 -13.91 -2.44
C SER A 41 8.45 -12.77 -2.69
N GLN A 42 8.31 -11.83 -1.74
CA GLN A 42 7.47 -10.65 -1.91
C GLN A 42 8.08 -9.65 -2.91
N ILE A 43 9.40 -9.46 -2.87
CA ILE A 43 10.11 -8.63 -3.86
C ILE A 43 9.92 -9.22 -5.26
N ASP A 44 10.11 -10.53 -5.41
CA ASP A 44 10.00 -11.20 -6.70
C ASP A 44 8.56 -11.10 -7.27
N SER A 45 7.55 -11.25 -6.40
CA SER A 45 6.14 -11.07 -6.77
C SER A 45 5.86 -9.63 -7.24
N ILE A 46 6.27 -8.63 -6.46
CA ILE A 46 6.04 -7.21 -6.79
C ILE A 46 6.78 -6.83 -8.08
N GLN A 47 8.00 -7.35 -8.28
CA GLN A 47 8.75 -7.12 -9.52
C GLN A 47 8.06 -7.75 -10.74
N SER A 48 7.47 -8.93 -10.59
CA SER A 48 6.66 -9.56 -11.64
C SER A 48 5.46 -8.69 -12.01
N ASP A 49 4.71 -8.21 -11.01
CA ASP A 49 3.54 -7.35 -11.22
C ASP A 49 3.93 -6.03 -11.91
N LEU A 50 5.04 -5.41 -11.49
CA LEU A 50 5.55 -4.20 -12.13
C LEU A 50 5.94 -4.43 -13.59
N ASN A 51 6.61 -5.55 -13.90
CA ASN A 51 6.97 -5.89 -15.28
C ASN A 51 5.75 -6.15 -16.16
N GLU A 52 4.64 -6.61 -15.60
CA GLU A 52 3.37 -6.76 -16.34
C GLU A 52 2.66 -5.41 -16.56
N ILE A 53 2.69 -4.52 -15.56
CA ILE A 53 1.92 -3.28 -15.56
C ILE A 53 2.64 -2.16 -16.33
N ILE A 54 3.94 -1.96 -16.11
CA ILE A 54 4.72 -0.90 -16.77
C ILE A 54 4.54 -0.86 -18.30
N PRO A 55 4.59 -1.97 -19.05
CA PRO A 55 4.40 -1.92 -20.51
C PRO A 55 2.97 -1.59 -20.93
N LYS A 56 1.97 -1.73 -20.05
CA LYS A 56 0.58 -1.32 -20.32
C LYS A 56 0.40 0.20 -20.19
N LEU A 57 1.36 0.90 -19.59
CA LEU A 57 1.31 2.34 -19.41
C LEU A 57 1.96 3.06 -20.59
N HIS A 58 1.23 4.00 -21.18
CA HIS A 58 1.72 4.84 -22.26
C HIS A 58 2.71 5.90 -21.76
N ASN A 59 2.49 6.42 -20.55
CA ASN A 59 3.24 7.51 -19.96
C ASN A 59 3.72 7.11 -18.56
N GLU A 60 4.67 7.88 -18.03
CA GLU A 60 5.10 7.72 -16.64
C GLU A 60 3.89 7.83 -15.68
N PRO A 61 3.63 6.82 -14.82
CA PRO A 61 2.43 6.77 -13.98
C PRO A 61 2.34 7.98 -13.05
N ASP A 62 3.43 8.28 -12.36
CA ASP A 62 3.48 9.35 -11.36
C ASP A 62 3.20 10.73 -11.97
N LYS A 63 3.79 11.00 -13.15
CA LYS A 63 3.57 12.27 -13.85
C LYS A 63 2.12 12.37 -14.33
N THR A 64 1.57 11.29 -14.86
CA THR A 64 0.19 11.23 -15.36
C THR A 64 -0.81 11.48 -14.24
N VAL A 65 -0.67 10.78 -13.11
CA VAL A 65 -1.55 10.94 -11.95
C VAL A 65 -1.43 12.35 -11.37
N LYS A 66 -0.21 12.86 -11.17
CA LYS A 66 0.00 14.23 -10.66
C LYS A 66 -0.62 15.28 -11.58
N GLN A 67 -0.43 15.15 -12.89
CA GLN A 67 -1.02 16.07 -13.86
C GLN A 67 -2.55 16.02 -13.82
N HIS A 68 -3.14 14.82 -13.75
CA HIS A 68 -4.59 14.66 -13.71
C HIS A 68 -5.19 15.21 -12.41
N ILE A 69 -4.53 14.96 -11.27
CA ILE A 69 -4.90 15.55 -9.98
C ILE A 69 -4.86 17.07 -10.08
N HIS A 70 -3.79 17.65 -10.62
CA HIS A 70 -3.66 19.10 -10.74
C HIS A 70 -4.76 19.69 -11.63
N LEU A 71 -5.01 19.12 -12.81
CA LEU A 71 -6.06 19.56 -13.70
C LEU A 71 -7.45 19.49 -13.06
N LEU A 72 -7.74 18.42 -12.31
CA LEU A 72 -9.03 18.27 -11.62
C LEU A 72 -9.20 19.32 -10.52
N HIS A 73 -8.15 19.60 -9.74
CA HIS A 73 -8.19 20.64 -8.73
C HIS A 73 -8.39 22.02 -9.36
N SER A 74 -7.59 22.35 -10.37
CA SER A 74 -7.73 23.64 -11.07
C SER A 74 -9.10 23.80 -11.74
N TYR A 75 -9.67 22.73 -12.30
CA TYR A 75 -11.03 22.75 -12.84
C TYR A 75 -12.09 23.00 -11.75
N ASN A 76 -11.99 22.30 -10.62
CA ASN A 76 -12.95 22.48 -9.52
C ASN A 76 -12.85 23.89 -8.93
N GLU A 77 -11.63 24.40 -8.73
CA GLU A 77 -11.40 25.75 -8.22
C GLU A 77 -12.03 26.82 -9.13
N ILE A 78 -11.78 26.76 -10.45
CA ILE A 78 -12.37 27.75 -11.38
C ILE A 78 -13.89 27.60 -11.46
N LYS A 79 -14.41 26.37 -11.42
CA LYS A 79 -15.84 26.10 -11.42
C LYS A 79 -16.53 26.68 -10.19
N ASP A 80 -15.96 26.48 -9.00
CA ASP A 80 -16.53 26.97 -7.75
C ASP A 80 -16.54 28.51 -7.71
N VAL A 81 -15.46 29.15 -8.17
CA VAL A 81 -15.40 30.62 -8.32
C VAL A 81 -16.46 31.11 -9.33
N ALA A 82 -16.57 30.46 -10.49
CA ALA A 82 -17.56 30.83 -11.50
C ALA A 82 -18.99 30.68 -10.98
N GLN A 83 -19.30 29.59 -10.28
CA GLN A 83 -20.62 29.37 -9.67
C GLN A 83 -20.93 30.40 -8.58
N GLY A 84 -19.94 30.78 -7.76
CA GLY A 84 -20.08 31.84 -6.76
C GLY A 84 -20.40 33.20 -7.39
N LEU A 85 -19.63 33.60 -8.41
CA LEU A 85 -19.87 34.84 -9.16
C LEU A 85 -21.25 34.85 -9.84
N MET A 86 -21.67 33.70 -10.35
CA MET A 86 -22.97 33.52 -11.00
C MET A 86 -24.13 33.60 -10.01
N GLY A 87 -23.95 33.15 -8.77
CA GLY A 87 -24.90 33.37 -7.68
C GLY A 87 -25.10 34.86 -7.37
N LEU A 88 -23.99 35.61 -7.26
CA LEU A 88 -24.03 37.06 -7.05
C LEU A 88 -24.69 37.79 -8.22
N LEU A 89 -24.38 37.37 -9.46
CA LEU A 89 -24.99 37.95 -10.64
C LEU A 89 -26.50 37.68 -10.70
N ALA A 90 -26.92 36.47 -10.38
CA ALA A 90 -28.34 36.10 -10.32
C ALA A 90 -29.10 36.91 -9.26
N GLU A 91 -28.51 37.08 -8.07
CA GLU A 91 -29.07 37.93 -7.01
C GLU A 91 -29.19 39.39 -7.48
N SER A 92 -28.17 39.93 -8.13
CA SER A 92 -28.18 41.31 -8.64
C SER A 92 -29.24 41.57 -9.71
N ARG A 93 -29.58 40.55 -10.50
CA ARG A 93 -30.60 40.61 -11.56
C ARG A 93 -32.00 40.24 -11.08
N GLY A 94 -32.14 39.68 -9.87
CA GLY A 94 -33.39 39.10 -9.39
C GLY A 94 -33.83 37.86 -10.18
N GLU A 95 -32.90 37.21 -10.89
CA GLU A 95 -33.14 36.04 -11.72
C GLU A 95 -32.74 34.75 -10.98
N ARG A 96 -33.30 33.60 -11.37
CA ARG A 96 -32.85 32.33 -10.81
C ARG A 96 -31.46 31.98 -11.36
N ILE A 97 -30.59 31.47 -10.50
CA ILE A 97 -29.23 31.06 -10.88
C ILE A 97 -29.18 30.09 -12.08
N GLY A 98 -30.20 29.24 -12.23
CA GLY A 98 -30.32 28.32 -13.38
C GLY A 98 -30.59 29.02 -14.71
N ASP A 99 -31.30 30.15 -14.72
CA ASP A 99 -31.60 30.92 -15.92
C ASP A 99 -30.38 31.74 -16.36
N VAL A 100 -29.69 32.36 -15.40
CA VAL A 100 -28.42 33.04 -15.66
C VAL A 100 -27.38 32.03 -16.14
N SER A 101 -27.25 30.88 -15.48
CA SER A 101 -26.29 29.84 -15.90
C SER A 101 -26.54 29.30 -17.32
N ARG A 102 -27.81 29.20 -17.75
CA ARG A 102 -28.16 28.90 -19.14
C ARG A 102 -27.74 30.00 -20.11
N SER A 103 -27.95 31.27 -19.74
CA SER A 103 -27.58 32.41 -20.59
C SER A 103 -26.06 32.51 -20.83
N PHE A 104 -25.26 32.01 -19.88
CA PHE A 104 -23.80 31.94 -19.97
C PHE A 104 -23.26 30.59 -20.47
N GLY A 105 -24.12 29.66 -20.91
CA GLY A 105 -23.69 28.38 -21.48
C GLY A 105 -23.07 27.39 -20.49
N MET A 106 -23.32 27.53 -19.19
CA MET A 106 -22.76 26.63 -18.16
C MET A 106 -23.64 25.40 -17.89
N LEU A 107 -24.77 25.28 -18.58
CA LEU A 107 -25.80 24.26 -18.36
C LEU A 107 -25.86 23.27 -19.52
N ASP A 108 -24.71 22.95 -20.10
CA ASP A 108 -24.58 21.84 -21.03
C ASP A 108 -24.00 20.65 -20.25
N LYS A 109 -24.86 19.66 -20.02
CA LYS A 109 -24.49 18.34 -19.49
C LYS A 109 -23.58 17.67 -20.52
N ASP A 110 -22.30 17.55 -20.19
CA ASP A 110 -21.49 16.41 -20.61
C ASP A 110 -21.54 15.33 -19.53
#